data_AF-A0A9D6M2W8-F1
#
_entry.id   AF-A0A9D6M2W8-F1
#
_cell.length_a   1.000
_cell.length_b   1.000
_cell.length_c   1.000
_cell.angle_alpha   90.00
_cell.angle_beta   90.00
_cell.angle_gamma   90.00
#
_symmetry.space_group_name_H-M   'P 1'
#
loop_
_entity.id
_entity.type
_entity.pdbx_description
1 polymer ?
#
loop_
_entity_poly.entity_id
_entity_poly.type
_entity_poly.pdbx_seq_one_letter_code
_entity_poly.pdbx_strand_id
1 'polypeptide(L)' 'MPIQIHAVYENGVLKPFGKVNIPEHKELDLIIITEEDTSKKLAESQSKAMQELIGIGNSGLTDVARTHDKYIYSKG' A
#
# COMPACT_ATOMS: atom_id res chain seq x y z
N MET A 1 -14.86 -6.70 -15.52
CA MET A 1 -13.46 -6.34 -15.24
C MET A 1 -13.29 -4.85 -15.50
N PRO A 2 -12.62 -4.10 -14.62
CA PRO A 2 -12.31 -2.70 -14.89
C PRO A 2 -11.35 -2.59 -16.09
N ILE A 3 -11.58 -1.63 -16.97
CA ILE A 3 -10.74 -1.36 -18.14
C ILE A 3 -9.88 -0.14 -17.81
N GLN A 4 -8.57 -0.30 -17.85
CA GLN A 4 -7.63 0.81 -17.68
C GLN A 4 -7.32 1.44 -19.05
N ILE A 5 -7.45 2.76 -19.13
CA ILE A 5 -7.18 3.53 -20.33
C ILE A 5 -6.07 4.52 -20.02
N HIS A 6 -4.99 4.43 -20.78
CA HIS A 6 -3.90 5.39 -20.68
C HIS A 6 -4.19 6.58 -21.60
N ALA A 7 -4.13 7.78 -21.02
CA ALA A 7 -4.40 9.03 -21.71
C ALA A 7 -3.49 10.14 -21.21
N VAL A 8 -3.32 11.18 -22.03
CA VAL A 8 -2.70 12.45 -21.66
C VAL A 8 -3.77 13.53 -21.56
N TYR A 9 -3.63 14.42 -20.59
CA TYR A 9 -4.50 15.59 -20.48
C TYR A 9 -3.82 16.80 -21.10
N GLU A 10 -4.38 17.34 -22.19
CA GLU A 10 -3.84 18.50 -22.90
C GLU A 10 -4.96 19.46 -23.30
N ASN A 11 -4.78 20.75 -23.01
CA ASN A 11 -5.71 21.82 -23.40
C ASN A 11 -7.17 21.56 -22.98
N GLY A 12 -7.40 20.97 -21.81
CA GLY A 12 -8.75 20.68 -21.33
C GLY A 12 -9.33 19.35 -21.80
N VAL A 13 -8.60 18.58 -22.61
CA VAL A 13 -9.10 17.34 -23.25
C VAL A 13 -8.25 16.13 -22.84
N LEU A 14 -8.90 15.04 -22.42
CA LEU A 14 -8.27 13.74 -22.22
C LEU A 14 -8.11 13.02 -23.56
N LYS A 15 -6.86 12.80 -23.98
CA LYS A 15 -6.50 12.13 -25.22
C LYS A 15 -5.95 10.73 -24.94
N PRO A 16 -6.69 9.65 -25.26
CA PRO A 16 -6.19 8.30 -25.06
C PRO A 16 -5.07 7.98 -26.05
N PHE A 17 -4.08 7.19 -25.63
CA PHE A 17 -2.99 6.75 -26.52
C PHE A 17 -3.41 5.73 -27.57
N GLY A 18 -4.58 5.12 -27.39
CA GLY A 18 -5.14 4.13 -28.31
C GLY A 18 -6.63 4.34 -28.52
N LYS A 19 -7.20 3.64 -29.50
CA LYS A 19 -8.64 3.67 -29.75
C LYS A 19 -9.38 3.04 -28.58
N VAL A 20 -10.28 3.82 -27.99
CA VAL A 20 -11.12 3.40 -26.88
C VAL A 20 -12.51 3.07 -27.43
N ASN A 21 -13.04 1.89 -27.11
CA ASN A 21 -14.37 1.46 -27.55
C ASN A 21 -15.35 1.55 -26.38
N ILE A 22 -15.75 2.77 -26.04
CA ILE A 22 -16.75 3.05 -25.00
C ILE A 22 -17.99 3.67 -25.69
N PRO A 23 -19.22 3.23 -25.33
CA PRO A 23 -20.45 3.85 -25.80
C PRO A 23 -20.52 5.35 -25.49
N GLU A 24 -21.15 6.13 -26.37
CA GLU A 24 -21.45 7.54 -26.08
C GLU A 24 -22.33 7.67 -24.82
N HIS A 25 -22.18 8.80 -24.11
CA HIS A 25 -22.90 9.12 -22.88
C HIS A 25 -22.68 8.15 -21.70
N LYS A 26 -21.58 7.39 -21.71
CA LYS A 26 -21.13 6.63 -20.54
C LYS A 26 -20.42 7.54 -19.55
N GLU A 27 -20.86 7.48 -18.29
CA GLU A 27 -20.14 8.03 -17.14
C GLU A 27 -18.89 7.18 -16.87
N LEU A 28 -17.77 7.84 -16.58
CA LEU A 28 -16.48 7.21 -16.34
C LEU A 28 -15.82 7.86 -15.11
N ASP A 29 -15.32 7.04 -14.21
CA ASP A 29 -14.49 7.49 -13.09
C ASP A 29 -13.03 7.67 -13.55
N LEU A 30 -12.44 8.80 -13.19
CA LEU A 30 -11.04 9.11 -13.49
C LEU A 30 -10.19 8.88 -12.23
N ILE A 31 -9.20 7.99 -12.35
CA ILE A 31 -8.20 7.77 -11.31
C ILE A 31 -6.90 8.42 -11.77
N ILE A 32 -6.48 9.46 -11.06
CA ILE A 32 -5.20 10.14 -11.30
C ILE A 32 -4.17 9.51 -10.35
N ILE A 33 -3.16 8.87 -10.92
CA ILE A 33 -2.04 8.31 -10.15
C ILE A 33 -0.97 9.39 -10.04
N THR A 34 -0.81 9.96 -8.86
CA THR A 34 0.31 10.87 -8.57
C THR A 34 1.45 10.08 -7.92
N GLU A 35 2.70 10.43 -8.23
CA GLU A 35 3.88 9.76 -7.65
C GLU A 35 3.94 9.94 -6.11
N GLU A 36 3.34 11.01 -5.60
CA GLU A 36 3.23 11.28 -4.16
C GLU A 36 2.37 10.23 -3.45
N ASP A 37 1.27 9.79 -4.06
CA ASP A 37 0.35 8.81 -3.47
C ASP A 37 0.99 7.43 -3.29
N THR A 38 1.81 7.00 -4.24
CA THR A 38 2.48 5.69 -4.17
C THR A 38 3.65 5.70 -3.18
N SER A 39 4.44 6.76 -3.20
CA SER A 39 5.66 6.89 -2.40
C SER A 39 5.33 7.09 -0.92
N LYS A 40 4.33 7.93 -0.63
CA LYS A 40 3.91 8.24 0.74
C LYS A 40 3.20 7.06 1.40
N LYS A 41 2.29 6.37 0.70
CA LYS A 41 1.63 5.16 1.22
C LYS A 41 2.61 4.02 1.45
N LEU A 42 3.61 3.87 0.58
CA LEU A 42 4.67 2.87 0.77
C LEU A 42 5.53 3.19 2.01
N ALA A 43 5.94 4.46 2.16
CA ALA A 43 6.71 4.91 3.32
C ALA A 43 5.93 4.77 4.65
N GLU A 44 4.63 5.07 4.64
CA GLU A 44 3.73 4.88 5.78
C GLU A 44 3.57 3.39 6.13
N SER A 45 3.40 2.52 5.13
CA SER A 45 3.32 1.07 5.33
C SER A 45 4.62 0.48 5.90
N GLN A 46 5.77 0.91 5.39
CA GLN A 46 7.08 0.47 5.88
C GLN A 46 7.33 0.96 7.32
N SER A 47 6.99 2.22 7.63
CA SER A 47 7.10 2.77 8.98
C SER A 47 6.23 2.00 9.97
N LYS A 48 5.00 1.66 9.59
CA LYS A 48 4.10 0.87 10.44
C LYS A 48 4.64 -0.54 10.71
N ALA A 49 5.13 -1.23 9.68
CA ALA A 49 5.74 -2.55 9.84
C ALA A 49 6.99 -2.49 10.75
N MET A 50 7.82 -1.45 10.61
CA MET A 50 8.95 -1.21 11.53
C MET A 50 8.49 -0.95 12.96
N GLN A 51 7.42 -0.19 13.18
CA GLN A 51 6.89 0.05 14.52
C GLN A 51 6.37 -1.24 15.17
N GLU A 52 5.70 -2.10 14.40
CA GLU A 52 5.25 -3.42 14.88
C GLU A 52 6.44 -4.32 15.27
N LEU A 53 7.52 -4.31 14.48
CA LEU A 53 8.75 -5.04 14.79
C LEU A 53 9.49 -4.46 16.00
N ILE A 54 9.60 -3.14 16.14
CA ILE A 54 10.22 -2.47 17.28
C ILE A 54 9.40 -2.71 18.57
N GLY A 55 8.07 -2.80 18.46
CA GLY A 55 7.18 -3.15 19.56
C GLY A 55 7.54 -4.50 20.23
N ILE A 56 8.09 -5.44 19.47
CA ILE A 56 8.60 -6.72 19.99
C ILE A 56 9.80 -6.50 20.93
N GLY A 57 10.65 -5.53 20.64
CA GLY A 57 11.81 -5.14 21.44
C GLY A 57 11.47 -4.34 22.71
N ASN A 58 10.32 -3.67 22.74
CA ASN A 58 9.86 -2.90 23.91
C ASN A 58 9.22 -3.74 25.02
N SER A 59 9.18 -5.07 24.88
CA SER A 59 8.69 -5.98 25.93
C SER A 59 9.53 -5.94 27.21
N GLY A 60 10.73 -5.33 27.18
CA GLY A 60 11.66 -5.31 28.32
C GLY A 60 12.27 -6.68 28.64
N LEU A 61 11.92 -7.71 27.86
CA LEU A 61 12.40 -9.06 28.02
C LEU A 61 13.67 -9.23 27.18
N THR A 62 14.82 -8.92 27.76
CA THR A 62 16.12 -9.00 27.08
C THR A 62 16.66 -10.43 26.98
N ASP A 63 16.00 -11.40 27.62
CA ASP A 63 16.53 -12.75 27.83
C ASP A 63 15.64 -13.86 27.23
N VAL A 64 14.67 -13.50 26.38
CA VAL A 64 13.70 -14.45 25.78
C VAL A 64 14.39 -15.53 24.97
N ALA A 65 15.48 -15.20 24.27
CA ALA A 65 16.23 -16.18 23.47
C ALA A 65 17.01 -17.19 24.34
N ARG A 66 17.50 -16.76 25.51
CA ARG A 66 18.32 -17.60 26.39
C ARG A 66 17.47 -18.42 27.36
N THR A 67 16.36 -17.87 27.83
CA THR A 67 15.45 -18.52 28.78
C THR A 67 14.08 -18.79 28.13
N HIS A 68 14.10 -19.24 26.87
CA HIS A 68 12.90 -19.49 26.06
C HIS A 68 11.98 -20.53 26.69
N ASP A 69 12.56 -21.50 27.40
CA ASP A 69 11.89 -22.56 28.12
C ASP A 69 10.89 -22.04 29.16
N LYS A 70 11.29 -21.01 29.92
CA LYS A 70 10.45 -20.34 30.92
C LYS A 70 9.25 -19.60 30.31
N TYR A 71 9.33 -19.17 29.06
CA TYR A 71 8.24 -18.43 28.41
C TYR A 71 7.34 -19.32 27.56
N ILE A 72 7.88 -20.42 27.02
CA ILE A 72 7.16 -21.33 26.12
C ILE A 72 6.53 -22.51 26.87
N TYR A 73 7.18 -23.04 27.91
CA TYR A 73 6.79 -24.30 28.56
C TYR A 73 6.31 -24.14 30.02
N SER A 74 6.17 -22.92 30.55
CA SER A 74 5.81 -22.68 31.96
C SER A 74 4.31 -22.75 32.30
N LYS A 75 3.45 -23.13 31.35
CA LYS A 75 2.06 -23.51 31.64
C LYS A 75 1.92 -25.03 31.60
N GLY A 76 2.33 -25.66 32.69
CA GLY A 76 1.93 -27.01 33.11
C GLY A 76 1.28 -26.91 34.48
#